data_AF-A0A834BX15-F1
#
_entry.id   AF-A0A834BX15-F1
#
_cell.length_a   1.000
_cell.length_b   1.000
_cell.length_c   1.000
_cell.angle_alpha   90.00
_cell.angle_beta   90.00
_cell.angle_gamma   90.00
#
_symmetry.space_group_name_H-M   'P 1'
#
loop_
_entity.id
_entity.type
_entity.pdbx_description
1 polymer ?
#
loop_
_entity_poly.entity_id
_entity_poly.type
_entity_poly.pdbx_seq_one_letter_code
_entity_poly.pdbx_strand_id
1 'polypeptide(L)'
;MSAVSLLPVRSLKVAVLSSCGWFVPARNTFRKARIPKELFAERSKEHDKYGGDPDQPHKLHIVTRVKSTMRRPYWEKEMVKHLGLQKAHVPVIHKNIPAVNSQLKFVKHLVRIQPLQTPYGLPAEQDMADTFINSKGELIVRRLLQPVEQISES
;
A
#
# COMPACT_ATOMS: atom_id res chain seq x y z
N MET A 1 94.55 2.52 -18.28
CA MET A 1 93.87 2.20 -17.00
C MET A 1 93.35 3.53 -16.47
N SER A 2 92.06 3.80 -16.31
CA SER A 2 90.99 2.94 -15.79
C SER A 2 89.63 3.38 -16.36
N ALA A 3 88.74 2.42 -16.55
CA ALA A 3 87.35 2.65 -16.91
C ALA A 3 86.57 3.15 -15.69
N VAL A 4 85.78 4.21 -15.84
CA VAL A 4 84.80 4.65 -14.85
C VAL A 4 83.42 4.26 -15.36
N SER A 5 82.89 3.16 -14.81
CA SER A 5 81.55 2.67 -15.07
C SER A 5 80.53 3.54 -14.33
N LEU A 6 79.68 4.27 -15.06
CA LEU A 6 78.51 4.94 -14.51
C LEU A 6 77.37 3.93 -14.35
N LEU A 7 76.97 3.65 -13.10
CA LEU A 7 75.83 2.80 -12.77
C LEU A 7 74.51 3.49 -13.15
N PRO A 8 73.47 2.74 -13.58
CA PRO A 8 72.22 3.33 -14.03
C PRO A 8 71.40 3.88 -12.86
N VAL A 9 70.94 5.12 -13.02
CA VAL A 9 69.97 5.77 -12.12
C VAL A 9 68.67 4.97 -12.17
N ARG A 10 68.33 4.28 -11.07
CA ARG A 10 67.03 3.63 -10.90
C ARG A 10 65.96 4.72 -10.85
N SER A 11 65.18 4.82 -11.92
CA SER A 11 63.96 5.62 -11.97
C SER A 11 62.99 5.13 -10.90
N LEU A 12 62.73 5.97 -9.89
CA LEU A 12 61.66 5.74 -8.93
C LEU A 12 60.34 5.81 -9.69
N LYS A 13 59.70 4.66 -9.88
CA LYS A 13 58.31 4.61 -10.35
C LYS A 13 57.46 5.32 -9.32
N VAL A 14 56.94 6.50 -9.68
CA VAL A 14 55.88 7.19 -8.93
C VAL A 14 54.70 6.22 -8.87
N ALA A 15 54.51 5.59 -7.72
CA ALA A 15 53.28 4.89 -7.42
C ALA A 15 52.17 5.95 -7.43
N VAL A 16 51.41 5.98 -8.52
CA VAL A 16 50.15 6.72 -8.57
C VAL A 16 49.28 6.11 -7.48
N LEU A 17 49.19 6.83 -6.36
CA LEU A 17 48.29 6.49 -5.27
C LEU A 17 46.90 6.35 -5.88
N SER A 18 46.41 5.11 -5.90
CA SER A 18 45.05 4.75 -6.27
C SER A 18 44.11 5.75 -5.63
N SER A 19 43.33 6.47 -6.44
CA SER A 19 42.33 7.40 -5.95
C SER A 19 41.42 6.65 -4.97
N CYS A 20 41.56 6.93 -3.67
CA CYS A 20 40.72 6.37 -2.62
C CYS A 20 39.26 6.76 -2.89
N GLY A 21 38.49 5.87 -3.52
CA GLY A 21 37.06 6.02 -3.79
C GLY A 21 36.17 5.86 -2.54
N TRP A 22 36.58 6.38 -1.39
CA TRP A 22 36.02 6.00 -0.08
C TRP A 22 35.50 7.16 0.77
N PHE A 23 35.04 8.26 0.16
CA PHE A 23 34.23 9.24 0.90
C PHE A 23 33.10 9.79 0.02
N VAL A 24 32.09 8.95 -0.22
CA VAL A 24 30.75 9.48 -0.45
C VAL A 24 30.15 9.72 0.94
N PRO A 25 29.88 10.97 1.36
CA PRO A 25 29.14 11.19 2.60
C PRO A 25 27.73 10.66 2.37
N ALA A 26 27.45 9.45 2.86
CA ALA A 26 26.12 8.85 2.82
C ALA A 26 25.21 9.56 3.83
N ARG A 27 24.90 10.84 3.59
CA ARG A 27 23.84 11.54 4.31
C ARG A 27 22.51 11.03 3.76
N ASN A 28 22.05 9.90 4.29
CA ASN A 28 20.76 9.35 3.95
C ASN A 28 19.68 10.25 4.55
N THR A 29 19.19 11.21 3.75
CA THR A 29 18.06 12.05 4.13
C THR A 29 16.79 11.22 4.04
N PHE A 30 15.98 11.20 5.10
CA PHE A 30 14.70 10.53 5.08
C PHE A 30 13.74 11.27 4.13
N ARG A 31 13.43 10.64 2.99
CA ARG A 31 12.57 11.18 1.93
C ARG A 31 11.33 10.30 1.74
N LYS A 32 10.34 10.79 1.00
CA LYS A 32 9.18 9.98 0.57
C LYS A 32 9.66 8.75 -0.19
N ALA A 33 9.24 7.57 0.23
CA ALA A 33 9.58 6.31 -0.42
C ALA A 33 8.96 6.26 -1.83
N ARG A 34 9.77 5.90 -2.83
CA ARG A 34 9.28 5.60 -4.19
C ARG A 34 9.03 4.10 -4.26
N ILE A 35 7.77 3.70 -4.43
CA ILE A 35 7.40 2.29 -4.46
C ILE A 35 7.49 1.80 -5.91
N PRO A 36 8.27 0.75 -6.22
CA PRO A 36 8.36 0.21 -7.57
C PRO A 36 7.01 -0.34 -8.02
N LYS A 37 6.69 -0.16 -9.29
CA LYS A 37 5.41 -0.62 -9.87
C LYS A 37 5.33 -2.15 -9.91
N GLU A 38 6.47 -2.81 -10.14
CA GLU A 38 6.63 -4.27 -10.22
C GLU A 38 6.11 -4.99 -8.97
N LEU A 39 6.34 -4.42 -7.77
CA LEU A 39 5.89 -5.01 -6.50
C LEU A 39 4.37 -5.26 -6.47
N PHE A 40 3.58 -4.37 -7.07
CA PHE A 40 2.12 -4.55 -7.12
C PHE A 40 1.68 -5.48 -8.25
N ALA A 41 2.46 -5.57 -9.34
CA ALA A 41 2.20 -6.50 -10.44
C ALA A 41 2.56 -7.95 -10.07
N GLU A 42 3.55 -8.15 -9.21
CA GLU A 42 3.85 -9.45 -8.63
C GLU A 42 2.76 -9.88 -7.66
N ARG A 43 2.40 -9.00 -6.72
CA ARG A 43 1.34 -9.28 -5.74
C ARG A 43 -0.03 -9.49 -6.36
N SER A 44 -0.32 -8.86 -7.50
CA SER A 44 -1.59 -9.11 -8.17
C SER A 44 -1.74 -10.57 -8.60
N LYS A 45 -0.64 -11.28 -8.89
CA LYS A 45 -0.70 -12.69 -9.31
C LYS A 45 -1.12 -13.67 -8.20
N GLU A 46 -1.11 -13.26 -6.92
CA GLU A 46 -1.44 -14.10 -5.76
C GLU A 46 -2.97 -14.32 -5.60
N HIS A 47 -3.69 -14.61 -6.68
CA HIS A 47 -5.16 -14.75 -6.67
C HIS A 47 -5.64 -15.96 -5.85
N ASP A 48 -5.05 -17.14 -6.05
CA ASP A 48 -5.45 -18.40 -5.38
C ASP A 48 -5.40 -18.30 -3.85
N LYS A 49 -4.49 -17.48 -3.34
CA LYS A 49 -4.27 -17.28 -1.90
C LYS A 49 -5.31 -16.38 -1.26
N TYR A 50 -5.81 -15.38 -1.99
CA TYR A 50 -6.69 -14.34 -1.46
C TYR A 50 -8.12 -14.42 -2.01
N GLY A 51 -8.39 -15.29 -2.99
CA GLY A 51 -9.72 -15.50 -3.56
C GLY A 51 -10.26 -14.32 -4.38
N GLY A 52 -9.37 -13.53 -4.98
CA GLY A 52 -9.74 -12.38 -5.82
C GLY A 52 -9.70 -12.74 -7.31
N ASP A 53 -10.73 -12.35 -8.06
CA ASP A 53 -10.82 -12.56 -9.50
C ASP A 53 -10.19 -11.38 -10.27
N PRO A 54 -9.19 -11.60 -11.15
CA PRO A 54 -8.62 -10.55 -12.00
C PRO A 54 -9.61 -10.01 -13.04
N ASP A 55 -10.51 -10.85 -13.56
CA ASP A 55 -11.43 -10.47 -14.63
C ASP A 55 -12.55 -9.58 -14.09
N GLN A 56 -12.96 -9.85 -12.84
CA GLN A 56 -13.97 -9.07 -12.13
C GLN A 56 -13.41 -8.41 -10.86
N PRO A 57 -12.67 -7.28 -10.99
CA PRO A 57 -12.15 -6.56 -9.84
C PRO A 57 -13.28 -5.89 -9.05
N HIS A 58 -13.13 -5.85 -7.74
CA HIS A 58 -14.08 -5.16 -6.87
C HIS A 58 -14.01 -3.64 -7.07
N LYS A 59 -15.16 -2.97 -6.97
CA LYS A 59 -15.29 -1.54 -7.28
C LYS A 59 -14.95 -0.63 -6.10
N LEU A 60 -15.20 -1.09 -4.88
CA LEU A 60 -15.08 -0.28 -3.66
C LEU A 60 -14.18 -0.96 -2.63
N HIS A 61 -13.36 -0.15 -1.96
CA HIS A 61 -12.52 -0.55 -0.86
C HIS A 61 -13.15 -0.16 0.47
N ILE A 62 -13.07 -1.06 1.45
CA ILE A 62 -13.21 -0.73 2.87
C ILE A 62 -11.82 -0.48 3.41
N VAL A 63 -11.56 0.76 3.81
CA VAL A 63 -10.25 1.17 4.35
C VAL A 63 -10.43 1.47 5.83
N THR A 64 -9.66 0.77 6.65
CA THR A 64 -9.67 0.94 8.11
C THR A 64 -8.26 1.24 8.59
N ARG A 65 -8.09 2.33 9.35
CA ARG A 65 -6.79 2.64 9.95
C ARG A 65 -6.53 1.73 11.15
N VAL A 66 -5.43 0.98 11.10
CA VAL A 66 -5.03 0.00 12.13
C VAL A 66 -3.76 0.39 12.88
N LYS A 67 -2.94 1.30 12.34
CA LYS A 67 -1.77 1.86 13.05
C LYS A 67 -1.93 3.35 13.33
N SER A 68 -1.22 3.81 14.36
CA SER A 68 -1.18 5.23 14.74
C SER A 68 -0.39 6.07 13.72
N THR A 69 -0.85 7.30 13.52
CA THR A 69 -0.13 8.35 12.78
C THR A 69 0.91 9.08 13.64
N MET A 70 0.96 8.79 14.95
CA MET A 70 1.98 9.31 15.83
C MET A 70 3.37 8.83 15.39
N ARG A 71 4.37 9.72 15.46
CA ARG A 71 5.75 9.47 14.99
C ARG A 71 5.85 9.16 13.49
N ARG A 72 4.82 9.49 12.69
CA ARG A 72 4.88 9.44 11.23
C ARG A 72 5.23 10.80 10.63
N PRO A 73 5.81 10.83 9.42
CA PRO A 73 6.09 12.07 8.72
C PRO A 73 4.81 12.88 8.46
N TYR A 74 4.94 14.21 8.37
CA TYR A 74 3.78 15.09 8.20
C TYR A 74 2.96 14.76 6.94
N TRP A 75 3.62 14.36 5.84
CA TRP A 75 2.93 13.98 4.61
C TRP A 75 2.04 12.74 4.76
N GLU A 76 2.40 11.77 5.61
CA GLU A 76 1.53 10.63 5.90
C GLU A 76 0.30 11.07 6.69
N LYS A 77 0.48 12.01 7.63
CA LYS A 77 -0.64 12.57 8.43
C LYS A 77 -1.64 13.31 7.54
N GLU A 78 -1.14 14.11 6.59
CA GLU A 78 -1.98 14.80 5.61
C GLU A 78 -2.76 13.81 4.75
N MET A 79 -2.12 12.77 4.21
CA MET A 79 -2.82 11.74 3.43
C MET A 79 -3.92 11.03 4.25
N VAL A 80 -3.65 10.68 5.51
CA VAL A 80 -4.65 10.08 6.40
C VAL A 80 -5.83 11.03 6.64
N LYS A 81 -5.58 12.35 6.74
CA LYS A 81 -6.63 13.37 6.86
C LYS A 81 -7.46 13.47 5.58
N HIS A 82 -6.83 13.47 4.40
CA HIS A 82 -7.52 13.51 3.11
C HIS A 82 -8.38 12.27 2.86
N LEU A 83 -7.94 11.10 3.32
CA LEU A 83 -8.69 9.85 3.22
C LEU A 83 -9.80 9.70 4.27
N GLY A 84 -9.98 10.66 5.18
CA GLY A 84 -11.02 10.60 6.23
C GLY A 84 -10.73 9.57 7.34
N LEU A 85 -9.47 9.18 7.53
CA LEU A 85 -9.06 8.09 8.44
C LEU A 85 -8.56 8.62 9.80
N GLN A 86 -9.09 9.75 10.28
CA GLN A 86 -8.62 10.36 11.53
C GLN A 86 -8.92 9.44 12.74
N LYS A 87 -10.11 8.84 12.78
CA LYS A 87 -10.48 7.86 13.82
C LYS A 87 -9.90 6.48 13.47
N ALA A 88 -9.27 5.83 14.44
CA ALA A 88 -8.77 4.46 14.26
C ALA A 88 -9.95 3.47 14.30
N HIS A 89 -9.81 2.32 13.64
CA HIS A 89 -10.81 1.23 13.66
C HIS A 89 -12.21 1.60 13.15
N VAL A 90 -12.37 2.75 12.51
CA VAL A 90 -13.60 3.14 11.81
C VAL A 90 -13.40 2.87 10.31
N PRO A 91 -14.26 2.03 9.68
CA PRO A 91 -14.16 1.76 8.25
C PRO A 91 -14.64 2.97 7.44
N VAL A 92 -13.91 3.29 6.37
CA VAL A 92 -14.27 4.31 5.38
C VAL A 92 -14.27 3.69 3.99
N ILE A 93 -15.33 3.94 3.23
CA ILE A 93 -15.46 3.41 1.87
C ILE A 93 -14.80 4.35 0.88
N HIS A 94 -13.96 3.79 0.01
CA HIS A 94 -13.26 4.52 -1.04
C HIS A 94 -13.41 3.83 -2.40
N LYS A 95 -13.36 4.61 -3.49
CA LYS A 95 -13.41 4.07 -4.86
C LYS A 95 -12.10 3.38 -5.22
N ASN A 96 -12.18 2.22 -5.86
CA ASN A 96 -11.01 1.53 -6.43
C ASN A 96 -10.61 2.20 -7.77
N ILE A 97 -9.98 3.38 -7.68
CA ILE A 97 -9.49 4.15 -8.83
C ILE A 97 -7.99 4.46 -8.68
N PRO A 98 -7.24 4.64 -9.78
CA PRO A 98 -5.79 4.86 -9.72
C PRO A 98 -5.35 6.02 -8.81
N ALA A 99 -6.12 7.12 -8.80
CA ALA A 99 -5.85 8.29 -7.97
C ALA A 99 -5.86 7.94 -6.47
N VAL A 100 -6.93 7.28 -6.00
CA VAL A 100 -7.08 6.84 -4.60
C VAL A 100 -6.06 5.75 -4.28
N ASN A 101 -5.87 4.78 -5.18
CA ASN A 101 -4.92 3.70 -4.98
C ASN A 101 -3.49 4.21 -4.84
N SER A 102 -3.10 5.26 -5.55
CA SER A 102 -1.77 5.87 -5.38
C SER A 102 -1.56 6.36 -3.94
N GLN A 103 -2.55 7.01 -3.34
CA GLN A 103 -2.51 7.48 -1.95
C GLN A 103 -2.48 6.31 -0.96
N LEU A 104 -3.34 5.31 -1.17
CA LEU A 104 -3.39 4.10 -0.33
C LEU A 104 -2.07 3.32 -0.36
N LYS A 105 -1.37 3.28 -1.51
CA LYS A 105 -0.06 2.65 -1.63
C LYS A 105 1.00 3.31 -0.74
N PHE A 106 0.94 4.64 -0.56
CA PHE A 106 1.86 5.35 0.32
C PHE A 106 1.60 5.09 1.81
N VAL A 107 0.33 4.96 2.21
CA VAL A 107 -0.05 4.72 3.61
C VAL A 107 -0.37 3.25 3.91
N LYS A 108 0.00 2.33 3.03
CA LYS A 108 -0.35 0.89 3.11
C LYS A 108 0.07 0.22 4.41
N HIS A 109 1.10 0.73 5.09
CA HIS A 109 1.57 0.24 6.39
C HIS A 109 0.72 0.73 7.58
N LEU A 110 -0.19 1.69 7.37
CA LEU A 110 -1.07 2.24 8.40
C LEU A 110 -2.49 1.68 8.35
N VAL A 111 -2.90 1.17 7.18
CA VAL A 111 -4.28 0.82 6.88
C VAL A 111 -4.44 -0.67 6.58
N ARG A 112 -5.63 -1.18 6.88
CA ARG A 112 -6.15 -2.44 6.38
C ARG A 112 -7.11 -2.10 5.24
N ILE A 113 -6.96 -2.78 4.11
CA ILE A 113 -7.80 -2.61 2.93
C ILE A 113 -8.52 -3.94 2.70
N GLN A 114 -9.84 -3.90 2.57
CA GLN A 114 -10.68 -5.06 2.22
C GLN A 114 -11.57 -4.69 1.02
N PRO A 115 -11.96 -5.66 0.18
CA PRO A 115 -13.00 -5.43 -0.81
C PRO A 115 -14.37 -5.30 -0.12
N LEU A 116 -15.21 -4.38 -0.59
CA LEU A 116 -16.62 -4.36 -0.18
C LEU A 116 -17.38 -5.43 -0.95
N GLN A 117 -18.01 -6.35 -0.24
CA GLN A 117 -18.85 -7.40 -0.82
C GLN A 117 -20.33 -7.07 -0.59
N THR A 118 -21.14 -7.26 -1.63
CA THR A 118 -22.58 -6.98 -1.61
C THR A 118 -23.35 -8.25 -2.01
N PRO A 119 -23.52 -9.22 -1.09
CA PRO A 119 -24.14 -10.50 -1.41
C PRO A 119 -25.59 -10.36 -1.90
N TYR A 120 -26.32 -9.36 -1.39
CA TYR A 120 -27.70 -9.07 -1.75
C TYR A 120 -27.86 -7.91 -2.75
N GLY A 121 -26.75 -7.44 -3.33
CA GLY A 121 -26.74 -6.25 -4.18
C GLY A 121 -26.63 -4.93 -3.40
N LEU A 122 -26.95 -3.82 -4.07
CA LEU A 122 -26.98 -2.51 -3.45
C LEU A 122 -28.27 -2.33 -2.64
N PRO A 123 -28.21 -1.67 -1.47
CA PRO A 123 -29.41 -1.42 -0.67
C PRO A 123 -30.38 -0.51 -1.43
N ALA A 124 -31.67 -0.82 -1.34
CA ALA A 124 -32.73 0.08 -1.80
C ALA A 124 -32.95 1.20 -0.77
N GLU A 125 -33.70 2.23 -1.14
CA GLU A 125 -33.96 3.39 -0.27
C GLU A 125 -34.60 2.99 1.08
N GLN A 126 -35.46 1.96 1.08
CA GLN A 126 -36.11 1.46 2.29
C GLN A 126 -35.12 0.78 3.24
N ASP A 127 -34.08 0.14 2.70
CA ASP A 127 -33.11 -0.66 3.45
C ASP A 127 -31.98 0.19 4.06
N MET A 128 -31.88 1.47 3.70
CA MET A 128 -30.74 2.33 4.07
C MET A 128 -30.49 2.39 5.57
N ALA A 129 -31.55 2.49 6.38
CA ALA A 129 -31.47 2.58 7.84
C ALA A 129 -30.99 1.27 8.49
N ASP A 130 -31.28 0.14 7.87
CA ASP A 130 -31.03 -1.20 8.41
C ASP A 130 -29.74 -1.83 7.88
N THR A 131 -28.93 -1.08 7.14
CA THR A 131 -27.66 -1.58 6.60
C THR A 131 -26.51 -1.49 7.60
N PHE A 132 -25.65 -2.50 7.61
CA PHE A 132 -24.38 -2.45 8.37
C PHE A 132 -23.28 -3.25 7.66
N ILE A 133 -22.04 -2.90 7.98
CA ILE A 133 -20.84 -3.57 7.45
C ILE A 133 -20.35 -4.59 8.46
N ASN A 134 -20.20 -5.85 8.03
CA ASN A 134 -19.64 -6.91 8.86
C ASN A 134 -18.09 -6.85 8.89
N SER A 135 -17.48 -7.48 9.89
CA SER A 135 -16.03 -7.65 10.03
C SER A 135 -15.35 -8.31 8.83
N LYS A 136 -16.09 -9.14 8.08
CA LYS A 136 -15.65 -9.78 6.83
C LYS A 136 -15.52 -8.81 5.65
N GLY A 137 -16.23 -7.68 5.70
CA GLY A 137 -16.32 -6.71 4.59
C GLY A 137 -17.59 -6.84 3.76
N GLU A 138 -18.60 -7.55 4.26
CA GLU A 138 -19.92 -7.71 3.64
C GLU A 138 -20.86 -6.57 4.07
N LEU A 139 -21.60 -6.01 3.12
CA LEU A 139 -22.73 -5.11 3.38
C LEU A 139 -23.99 -5.93 3.55
N ILE A 140 -24.53 -5.96 4.76
CA ILE A 140 -25.70 -6.75 5.14
C ILE A 140 -26.86 -5.80 5.48
N VAL A 141 -28.05 -6.11 4.97
CA VAL A 141 -29.30 -5.48 5.38
C VAL A 141 -29.88 -6.28 6.55
N ARG A 142 -30.17 -5.63 7.69
CA ARG A 142 -30.90 -6.24 8.80
C ARG A 142 -32.35 -6.42 8.39
N ARG A 143 -32.68 -7.56 7.82
CA ARG A 143 -34.07 -7.94 7.64
C ARG A 143 -34.61 -8.34 9.00
N LEU A 144 -35.55 -7.55 9.53
CA LEU A 144 -36.44 -8.02 10.58
C LEU A 144 -37.12 -9.30 10.06
N LEU A 145 -37.32 -10.30 10.93
CA LEU A 145 -38.00 -11.53 10.55
C LEU A 145 -39.40 -11.17 10.06
N GLN A 146 -39.58 -11.15 8.74
CA GLN A 146 -40.90 -11.02 8.14
C GLN A 146 -41.57 -12.40 8.20
N PRO A 147 -42.87 -12.47 8.53
CA PRO A 147 -43.62 -13.71 8.40
C PRO A 147 -43.43 -14.26 6.99
N VAL A 148 -43.12 -15.54 6.86
CA VAL A 148 -43.09 -16.21 5.55
C VAL A 148 -44.50 -16.10 5.00
N GLU A 149 -44.66 -15.41 3.86
CA GLU A 149 -45.94 -15.40 3.15
C GLU A 149 -46.28 -16.85 2.78
N GLN A 150 -47.32 -17.39 3.42
CA GLN A 150 -47.83 -18.72 3.09
C GLN A 150 -48.41 -18.62 1.69
N ILE A 151 -47.73 -19.24 0.73
CA ILE A 151 -48.24 -19.44 -0.62
C ILE A 151 -49.50 -20.28 -0.46
N SER A 152 -50.65 -19.62 -0.42
CA SER A 152 -51.94 -20.28 -0.51
C SER A 152 -52.05 -20.79 -1.94
N GLU A 153 -51.66 -22.04 -2.15
CA GLU A 153 -51.98 -22.79 -3.34
C GLU A 153 -53.51 -22.82 -3.47
N SER A 154 -54.03 -22.07 -4.43
CA SER A 154 -55.44 -22.04 -4.86
C SER A 154 -55.64 -22.99 -6.03
#